data_AF-A0A815B938-F1
#
_entry.id   AF-A0A815B938-F1
#
_cell.length_a   1.000
_cell.length_b   1.000
_cell.length_c   1.000
_cell.angle_alpha   90.00
_cell.angle_beta   90.00
_cell.angle_gamma   90.00
#
_symmetry.space_group_name_H-M   'P 1'
#
loop_
_entity.id
_entity.type
_entity.pdbx_description
1 polymer ?
#
loop_
_entity_poly.entity_id
_entity_poly.type
_entity_poly.pdbx_seq_one_letter_code
_entity_poly.pdbx_strand_id
1 'polypeptide(L)'
;MRKFKRVIHKQFGGVGNFFAMIILVSITVIFINTYVLSKRNLSDNPSDKNFRIRDQIYNQNQTDEYPTLQQQTKWPSVADAGCEIDEKCSYDSIPYKVISGIGTEQYPIICFNNKLLVHKNIKDLKIGRGSNIVVVDGKTYDVKFIETFDTYLEENFFLRTLRLKLNDGDILILASFDEMVYALREASLSLLENYGSQVIKKVKYRDSFVMIGQKGLARGKAIEMVS
;
A
#
# COMPACT_ATOMS: atom_id res chain seq x y z
N MET A 1 -4.64 8.23 -31.76
CA MET A 1 -3.78 8.89 -30.76
C MET A 1 -4.60 9.14 -29.50
N ARG A 2 -4.36 8.38 -28.41
CA ARG A 2 -5.10 8.52 -27.15
C ARG A 2 -4.40 9.56 -26.28
N LYS A 3 -5.13 10.61 -25.89
CA LYS A 3 -4.63 11.66 -24.98
C LYS A 3 -4.50 11.09 -23.56
N PHE A 4 -3.29 11.06 -23.03
CA PHE A 4 -3.04 10.79 -21.62
C PHE A 4 -3.73 11.87 -20.76
N LYS A 5 -4.52 11.45 -19.77
CA LYS A 5 -5.16 12.34 -18.81
C LYS A 5 -4.17 12.68 -17.70
N ARG A 6 -3.81 13.96 -17.62
CA ARG A 6 -2.99 14.57 -16.56
C ARG A 6 -3.69 14.43 -15.20
N VAL A 7 -3.00 13.87 -14.20
CA VAL A 7 -3.44 13.90 -12.79
C VAL A 7 -2.90 15.19 -12.16
N ILE A 8 -3.82 16.03 -11.68
CA ILE A 8 -3.49 17.24 -10.92
C ILE A 8 -3.38 16.83 -9.45
N HIS A 9 -2.19 16.95 -8.87
CA HIS A 9 -2.03 16.93 -7.42
C HIS A 9 -2.82 18.11 -6.84
N LYS A 10 -3.95 17.83 -6.17
CA LYS A 10 -4.57 18.81 -5.30
C LYS A 10 -3.84 18.75 -3.96
N GLN A 11 -3.10 19.82 -3.65
CA GLN A 11 -2.71 20.08 -2.28
C GLN A 11 -4.00 20.30 -1.48
N PHE A 12 -4.29 19.41 -0.54
CA PHE A 12 -5.37 19.61 0.42
C PHE A 12 -4.96 20.73 1.37
N GLY A 13 -5.50 21.92 1.13
CA GLY A 13 -5.36 23.07 2.00
C GLY A 13 -6.19 22.92 3.28
N GLY A 14 -5.63 23.42 4.39
CA GLY A 14 -6.36 23.64 5.62
C GLY A 14 -5.47 23.73 6.86
N VAL A 15 -4.43 24.57 6.85
CA VAL A 15 -3.47 24.72 7.97
C VAL A 15 -4.19 25.07 9.31
N GLY A 16 -5.37 25.70 9.23
CA GLY A 16 -6.18 26.04 10.40
C GLY A 16 -6.66 24.84 11.23
N ASN A 17 -7.01 23.71 10.61
CA ASN A 17 -7.49 22.53 11.34
C ASN A 17 -6.35 21.72 11.97
N PHE A 18 -5.14 21.83 11.41
CA PHE A 18 -3.96 21.12 11.93
C PHE A 18 -3.51 21.69 13.29
N PHE A 19 -3.49 23.03 13.43
CA PHE A 19 -3.15 23.66 14.70
C PHE A 19 -4.20 23.40 15.79
N ALA A 20 -5.49 23.39 15.44
CA ALA A 20 -6.55 23.05 16.39
C ALA A 20 -6.41 21.61 16.91
N MET A 21 -6.06 20.64 16.04
CA MET A 21 -5.82 19.26 16.46
C MET A 21 -4.58 19.13 17.35
N ILE A 22 -3.48 19.83 17.03
CA ILE A 22 -2.29 19.82 17.89
C ILE A 22 -2.60 20.39 19.27
N ILE A 23 -3.32 21.51 19.35
CA ILE A 23 -3.69 22.14 20.63
C ILE A 23 -4.57 21.19 21.46
N LEU A 24 -5.56 20.53 20.85
CA LEU A 24 -6.41 19.54 21.53
C LEU A 24 -5.60 18.34 22.04
N VAL A 25 -4.69 17.80 21.23
CA VAL A 25 -3.82 16.69 21.65
C VAL A 25 -2.90 17.13 22.79
N SER A 26 -2.28 18.31 22.72
CA SER A 26 -1.42 18.83 23.80
C SER A 26 -2.18 19.02 25.12
N ILE A 27 -3.40 19.57 25.08
CA ILE A 27 -4.23 19.75 26.28
C ILE A 27 -4.58 18.40 26.90
N THR A 28 -4.95 17.40 26.09
CA THR A 28 -5.26 16.05 26.62
C THR A 28 -4.04 15.36 27.23
N VAL A 29 -2.86 15.48 26.61
CA VAL A 29 -1.62 14.92 27.17
C VAL A 29 -1.25 15.59 28.50
N ILE A 30 -1.39 16.91 28.59
CA ILE A 30 -1.17 17.66 29.84
C ILE A 30 -2.15 17.18 30.91
N PHE A 31 -3.43 17.03 30.59
CA PHE A 31 -4.47 16.60 31.52
C PHE A 31 -4.27 15.15 32.00
N ILE A 32 -3.85 14.24 31.11
CA ILE A 32 -3.49 12.87 31.48
C ILE A 32 -2.27 12.87 32.40
N ASN A 33 -1.23 13.64 32.09
CA ASN A 33 -0.03 13.71 32.92
C ASN A 33 -0.32 14.30 34.31
N THR A 34 -1.11 15.37 34.43
CA THR A 34 -1.51 15.91 35.74
C THR A 34 -2.42 14.96 36.51
N TYR A 35 -3.35 14.27 35.84
CA TYR A 35 -4.20 13.27 36.48
C TYR A 35 -3.39 12.05 36.98
N VAL A 36 -2.42 11.56 36.19
CA VAL A 36 -1.53 10.45 36.56
C VAL A 36 -0.59 10.85 37.70
N LEU A 37 -0.03 12.07 37.67
CA LEU A 37 0.77 12.60 38.77
C LEU A 37 -0.06 12.79 40.05
N SER A 38 -1.32 13.22 39.92
CA SER A 38 -2.26 13.32 41.04
C SER A 38 -2.61 11.95 41.65
N LYS A 39 -2.61 10.87 40.88
CA LYS A 39 -2.83 9.50 41.40
C LYS A 39 -1.57 8.87 41.99
N ARG A 40 -0.36 9.25 41.57
CA ARG A 40 0.90 8.75 42.17
C ARG A 40 1.13 9.24 43.60
N ASN A 41 0.58 10.40 43.98
CA ASN A 41 0.71 10.93 45.34
C ASN A 41 -0.20 10.26 46.39
N LEU A 42 -0.99 9.25 46.01
CA LEU A 42 -1.95 8.56 46.91
C LEU A 42 -1.63 7.07 47.12
N SER A 43 -0.48 6.58 46.65
CA SER A 43 -0.12 5.17 46.82
C SER A 43 1.38 5.02 47.08
N ASP A 44 1.81 5.39 48.28
CA ASP A 44 3.06 4.90 48.86
C ASP A 44 2.71 3.97 50.03
N ASN A 45 2.92 2.66 49.84
CA ASN A 45 3.12 1.70 50.93
C ASN A 45 4.18 0.68 50.46
N PRO A 46 5.27 0.43 51.22
CA PRO A 46 6.45 -0.24 50.69
C PRO A 46 6.48 -1.71 51.06
N SER A 47 6.65 -2.60 50.07
CA SER A 47 7.23 -3.95 50.19
C SER A 47 7.30 -4.57 48.80
N ASP A 48 8.48 -4.66 48.19
CA ASP A 48 9.26 -5.90 48.23
C ASP A 48 10.60 -5.72 47.47
N LYS A 49 11.68 -6.16 48.12
CA LYS A 49 13.03 -6.21 47.54
C LYS A 49 13.19 -7.62 46.98
N ASN A 50 13.61 -7.74 45.71
CA ASN A 50 14.52 -8.76 45.17
C ASN A 50 14.33 -8.95 43.66
N PHE A 51 15.01 -8.15 42.83
CA PHE A 51 15.38 -8.58 41.47
C PHE A 51 16.51 -7.71 40.91
N ARG A 52 17.70 -7.82 41.48
CA ARG A 52 18.94 -7.27 40.89
C ARG A 52 20.09 -8.24 41.11
N ILE A 53 20.11 -9.31 40.32
CA ILE A 53 21.32 -10.09 40.05
C ILE A 53 21.22 -10.50 38.58
N ARG A 54 21.74 -9.69 37.64
CA ARG A 54 22.16 -10.13 36.27
C ARG A 54 22.91 -9.05 35.43
N ASP A 55 23.36 -7.93 36.01
CA ASP A 55 24.09 -6.90 35.23
C ASP A 55 25.62 -6.90 35.47
N GLN A 56 26.23 -8.07 35.64
CA GLN A 56 27.69 -8.18 35.79
C GLN A 56 28.27 -9.40 35.06
N ILE A 57 28.18 -9.43 33.73
CA ILE A 57 29.14 -10.13 32.85
C ILE A 57 29.32 -9.21 31.62
N TYR A 58 30.16 -8.17 31.76
CA TYR A 58 31.53 -8.15 31.25
C TYR A 58 31.60 -7.96 29.72
N ASN A 59 31.74 -6.68 29.35
CA ASN A 59 32.37 -6.27 28.09
C ASN A 59 33.78 -6.87 27.99
N GLN A 60 34.10 -7.55 26.88
CA GLN A 60 35.32 -7.24 26.10
C GLN A 60 35.42 -7.99 24.77
N ASN A 61 35.97 -7.26 23.79
CA ASN A 61 36.64 -7.66 22.53
C ASN A 61 35.82 -7.39 21.24
N GLN A 62 36.09 -6.26 20.55
CA GLN A 62 37.03 -6.09 19.40
C GLN A 62 36.38 -6.57 18.09
N THR A 63 36.43 -5.90 16.92
CA THR A 63 37.29 -4.87 16.30
C THR A 63 36.51 -4.16 15.17
N ASP A 64 37.03 -3.02 14.74
CA ASP A 64 36.54 -2.13 13.67
C ASP A 64 36.51 -2.74 12.25
N GLU A 65 35.37 -2.58 11.55
CA GLU A 65 35.29 -2.36 10.08
C GLU A 65 33.91 -1.78 9.75
N TYR A 66 33.85 -0.64 9.03
CA TYR A 66 32.61 0.06 8.70
C TYR A 66 32.22 -0.22 7.23
N PRO A 67 31.19 -1.04 6.94
CA PRO A 67 30.62 -1.10 5.61
C PRO A 67 29.38 -0.20 5.52
N THR A 68 29.41 0.69 4.54
CA THR A 68 28.33 1.56 4.09
C THR A 68 26.99 0.83 3.93
N LEU A 69 25.95 1.31 4.62
CA LEU A 69 24.56 0.90 4.46
C LEU A 69 24.00 1.39 3.12
N GLN A 70 24.17 0.60 2.06
CA GLN A 70 23.17 0.55 1.00
C GLN A 70 22.10 -0.46 1.44
N GLN A 71 21.01 0.05 1.99
CA GLN A 71 19.86 -0.75 2.39
C GLN A 71 19.13 -1.24 1.13
N GLN A 72 19.54 -2.41 0.64
CA GLN A 72 18.89 -3.14 -0.45
C GLN A 72 17.42 -3.40 -0.12
N THR A 73 16.51 -2.80 -0.89
CA THR A 73 15.09 -3.15 -0.85
C THR A 73 14.92 -4.61 -1.30
N LYS A 74 14.23 -5.39 -0.47
CA LYS A 74 13.94 -6.83 -0.59
C LYS A 74 13.01 -7.18 -1.76
N TRP A 75 13.39 -6.87 -3.01
CA TRP A 75 12.72 -7.38 -4.21
C TRP A 75 13.76 -7.61 -5.30
N PRO A 76 13.81 -8.80 -5.92
CA PRO A 76 14.76 -9.07 -6.98
C PRO A 76 14.48 -8.15 -8.17
N SER A 77 15.41 -7.25 -8.47
CA SER A 77 15.41 -6.49 -9.72
C SER A 77 15.77 -7.45 -10.85
N VAL A 78 14.79 -8.14 -11.41
CA VAL A 78 14.99 -8.81 -12.69
C VAL A 78 15.22 -7.70 -13.72
N ALA A 79 16.40 -7.68 -14.33
CA ALA A 79 16.76 -6.72 -15.37
C ALA A 79 15.69 -6.72 -16.48
N ASP A 80 15.39 -5.51 -16.92
CA ASP A 80 14.22 -5.06 -17.67
C ASP A 80 13.82 -5.96 -18.85
N ALA A 81 12.59 -6.47 -18.83
CA ALA A 81 11.96 -7.15 -19.97
C ALA A 81 10.73 -6.38 -20.49
N GLY A 82 10.63 -5.08 -20.24
CA GLY A 82 9.62 -4.22 -20.85
C GLY A 82 8.86 -3.32 -19.88
N CYS A 83 9.51 -2.85 -18.82
CA CYS A 83 8.98 -1.80 -17.94
C CYS A 83 9.44 -0.39 -18.35
N GLU A 84 10.37 -0.27 -19.30
CA GLU A 84 10.68 1.00 -19.95
C GLU A 84 9.44 1.55 -20.67
N ILE A 85 9.22 2.85 -20.52
CA ILE A 85 8.16 3.61 -21.18
C ILE A 85 8.83 4.59 -22.13
N ASP A 86 8.47 4.55 -23.42
CA ASP A 86 9.09 5.37 -24.46
C ASP A 86 8.89 6.89 -24.24
N GLU A 87 7.81 7.26 -23.57
CA GLU A 87 7.47 8.65 -23.27
C GLU A 87 8.10 9.11 -21.95
N LYS A 88 8.86 10.21 -22.01
CA LYS A 88 9.45 10.82 -20.81
C LYS A 88 8.33 11.34 -19.89
N CYS A 89 8.26 10.80 -18.69
CA CYS A 89 7.45 11.34 -17.60
C CYS A 89 7.86 12.79 -17.28
N SER A 90 6.89 13.61 -16.88
CA SER A 90 7.17 14.92 -16.25
C SER A 90 7.96 14.71 -14.95
N TYR A 91 8.73 15.72 -14.52
CA TYR A 91 9.58 15.63 -13.32
C TYR A 91 8.82 15.16 -12.06
N ASP A 92 7.55 15.55 -11.91
CA ASP A 92 6.70 15.19 -10.77
C ASP A 92 5.80 13.97 -11.01
N SER A 93 6.18 13.08 -11.94
CA SER A 93 5.38 11.90 -12.28
C SER A 93 6.20 10.62 -12.30
N ILE A 94 5.53 9.51 -11.96
CA ILE A 94 6.14 8.20 -11.86
C ILE A 94 5.69 7.33 -13.04
N PRO A 95 6.62 6.69 -13.76
CA PRO A 95 6.27 5.77 -14.83
C PRO A 95 5.60 4.51 -14.27
N TYR A 96 4.55 4.05 -14.93
CA TYR A 96 3.90 2.77 -14.64
C TYR A 96 3.45 2.09 -15.93
N LYS A 97 3.37 0.75 -15.90
CA LYS A 97 2.77 -0.06 -16.95
C LYS A 97 1.95 -1.15 -16.29
N VAL A 98 0.66 -1.20 -16.60
CA VAL A 98 -0.28 -2.18 -16.03
C VAL A 98 -1.02 -2.85 -17.17
N ILE A 99 -0.90 -4.15 -17.26
CA ILE A 99 -1.53 -4.99 -18.27
C ILE A 99 -2.28 -6.11 -17.53
N SER A 100 -3.57 -6.25 -17.79
CA SER A 100 -4.37 -7.38 -17.31
C SER A 100 -3.95 -8.66 -18.03
N GLY A 101 -4.26 -9.81 -17.45
CA GLY A 101 -4.12 -11.06 -18.18
C GLY A 101 -5.10 -11.18 -19.34
N ILE A 102 -4.79 -12.07 -20.30
CA ILE A 102 -5.65 -12.39 -21.45
C ILE A 102 -5.95 -13.89 -21.41
N GLY A 103 -7.24 -14.21 -21.24
CA GLY A 103 -7.68 -15.59 -21.02
C GLY A 103 -6.98 -16.22 -19.81
N THR A 104 -6.49 -17.45 -19.98
CA THR A 104 -5.79 -18.22 -18.93
C THR A 104 -4.30 -18.40 -19.19
N GLU A 105 -3.78 -17.87 -20.30
CA GLU A 105 -2.41 -18.15 -20.77
C GLU A 105 -1.46 -16.96 -20.62
N GLN A 106 -1.98 -15.75 -20.80
CA GLN A 106 -1.20 -14.52 -20.68
C GLN A 106 -1.45 -13.91 -19.30
N TYR A 107 -0.44 -13.98 -18.46
CA TYR A 107 -0.48 -13.47 -17.09
C TYR A 107 -0.37 -11.94 -17.07
N PRO A 108 -0.93 -11.28 -16.04
CA PRO A 108 -0.85 -9.83 -15.90
C PRO A 108 0.60 -9.36 -15.72
N ILE A 109 0.84 -8.11 -16.12
CA ILE A 109 2.12 -7.43 -15.97
C ILE A 109 1.90 -6.14 -15.19
N ILE A 110 2.65 -5.94 -14.12
CA ILE A 110 2.67 -4.68 -13.36
C ILE A 110 4.11 -4.20 -13.24
N CYS A 111 4.37 -3.03 -13.81
CA CYS A 111 5.58 -2.25 -13.62
C CYS A 111 5.24 -0.95 -12.90
N PHE A 112 6.08 -0.57 -11.95
CA PHE A 112 5.97 0.71 -11.27
C PHE A 112 7.36 1.27 -11.00
N ASN A 113 7.56 2.55 -11.33
CA ASN A 113 8.84 3.24 -11.24
C ASN A 113 9.97 2.44 -11.94
N ASN A 114 9.72 2.00 -13.17
CA ASN A 114 10.62 1.18 -14.00
C ASN A 114 11.03 -0.17 -13.38
N LYS A 115 10.35 -0.65 -12.33
CA LYS A 115 10.59 -1.97 -11.74
C LYS A 115 9.49 -2.94 -12.15
N LEU A 116 9.87 -4.13 -12.60
CA LEU A 116 8.95 -5.24 -12.86
C LEU A 116 8.52 -5.86 -11.52
N LEU A 117 7.25 -5.70 -11.16
CA LEU A 117 6.71 -6.14 -9.87
C LEU A 117 5.82 -7.38 -9.99
N VAL A 118 5.06 -7.49 -11.08
CA VAL A 118 4.22 -8.67 -11.37
C VAL A 118 4.53 -9.14 -12.78
N HIS A 119 5.01 -10.38 -12.88
CA HIS A 119 5.23 -11.09 -14.14
C HIS A 119 5.45 -12.59 -13.87
N LYS A 120 4.99 -13.46 -14.78
CA LYS A 120 5.06 -14.93 -14.60
C LYS A 120 6.48 -15.50 -14.38
N ASN A 121 7.51 -14.79 -14.83
CA ASN A 121 8.90 -15.21 -14.70
C ASN A 121 9.57 -14.76 -13.38
N ILE A 122 8.87 -14.00 -12.53
CA ILE A 122 9.40 -13.63 -11.21
C ILE A 122 9.31 -14.85 -10.30
N LYS A 123 10.47 -15.33 -9.86
CA LYS A 123 10.57 -16.48 -8.97
C LYS A 123 9.85 -16.19 -7.64
N ASP A 124 9.15 -17.19 -7.12
CA ASP A 124 8.45 -17.18 -5.82
C ASP A 124 7.27 -16.17 -5.72
N LEU A 125 6.93 -15.47 -6.81
CA LEU A 125 5.75 -14.60 -6.86
C LEU A 125 4.51 -15.40 -7.27
N LYS A 126 3.46 -15.34 -6.45
CA LYS A 126 2.16 -15.94 -6.75
C LYS A 126 1.35 -15.02 -7.66
N ILE A 127 1.03 -15.48 -8.86
CA ILE A 127 0.14 -14.81 -9.82
C ILE A 127 -0.90 -15.83 -10.25
N GLY A 128 -2.16 -15.41 -10.35
CA GLY A 128 -3.26 -16.33 -10.58
C GLY A 128 -4.57 -15.63 -10.92
N ARG A 129 -5.59 -16.44 -11.19
CA ARG A 129 -6.95 -15.96 -11.49
C ARG A 129 -7.42 -14.98 -10.41
N GLY A 130 -8.21 -14.00 -10.81
CA GLY A 130 -8.80 -13.02 -9.90
C GLY A 130 -8.11 -11.66 -9.95
N SER A 131 -7.90 -11.09 -8.77
CA SER A 131 -7.30 -9.78 -8.57
C SER A 131 -5.83 -9.92 -8.19
N ASN A 132 -4.92 -9.44 -9.02
CA ASN A 132 -3.49 -9.37 -8.74
C ASN A 132 -3.15 -7.92 -8.40
N ILE A 133 -2.67 -7.65 -7.19
CA ILE A 133 -2.47 -6.28 -6.70
C ILE A 133 -1.04 -6.00 -6.26
N VAL A 134 -0.63 -4.75 -6.42
CA VAL A 134 0.55 -4.15 -5.81
C VAL A 134 0.09 -2.96 -4.97
N VAL A 135 0.55 -2.90 -3.72
CA VAL A 135 0.30 -1.78 -2.83
C VAL A 135 1.59 -1.02 -2.63
N VAL A 136 1.53 0.29 -2.85
CA VAL A 136 2.67 1.21 -2.79
C VAL A 136 2.38 2.31 -1.76
N ASP A 137 3.39 2.68 -0.97
CA ASP A 137 3.30 3.83 -0.07
C ASP A 137 3.15 5.12 -0.90
N GLY A 138 2.12 5.92 -0.63
CA GLY A 138 1.84 7.13 -1.41
C GLY A 138 2.80 8.30 -1.19
N LYS A 139 3.70 8.22 -0.20
CA LYS A 139 4.69 9.26 0.11
C LYS A 139 6.09 8.86 -0.33
N THR A 140 6.51 7.63 -0.04
CA THR A 140 7.86 7.15 -0.38
C THR A 140 7.92 6.45 -1.72
N TYR A 141 6.77 6.01 -2.25
CA TYR A 141 6.65 5.20 -3.46
C TYR A 141 7.32 3.83 -3.37
N ASP A 142 7.57 3.35 -2.14
CA ASP A 142 8.04 2.00 -1.90
C ASP A 142 6.92 0.98 -1.98
N VAL A 143 7.23 -0.20 -2.52
CA VAL A 143 6.30 -1.33 -2.55
C VAL A 143 6.12 -1.87 -1.13
N LYS A 144 4.90 -1.81 -0.62
CA LYS A 144 4.54 -2.36 0.70
C LYS A 144 4.37 -3.86 0.60
N PHE A 145 3.57 -4.33 -0.36
CA PHE A 145 3.37 -5.75 -0.62
C PHE A 145 2.71 -5.99 -1.98
N ILE A 146 2.80 -7.25 -2.42
CA ILE A 146 2.18 -7.76 -3.63
C ILE A 146 1.36 -8.98 -3.22
N GLU A 147 0.07 -9.00 -3.57
CA GLU A 147 -0.83 -10.10 -3.21
C GLU A 147 -1.74 -10.45 -4.40
N THR A 148 -2.14 -11.71 -4.46
CA THR A 148 -3.07 -12.25 -5.47
C THR A 148 -4.24 -12.89 -4.76
N PHE A 149 -5.44 -12.61 -5.25
CA PHE A 149 -6.69 -13.08 -4.69
C PHE A 149 -7.52 -13.77 -5.76
N ASP A 150 -7.91 -15.02 -5.54
CA ASP A 150 -8.85 -15.73 -6.42
C ASP A 150 -10.28 -15.23 -6.18
N THR A 151 -10.57 -14.03 -6.68
CA THR A 151 -11.87 -13.35 -6.56
C THR A 151 -12.97 -13.95 -7.43
N TYR A 152 -12.67 -15.06 -8.11
CA TYR A 152 -13.68 -15.96 -8.66
C TYR A 152 -14.22 -16.94 -7.60
N LEU A 153 -13.39 -17.38 -6.64
CA LEU A 153 -13.83 -18.30 -5.59
C LEU A 153 -14.45 -17.58 -4.39
N GLU A 154 -13.83 -16.50 -3.93
CA GLU A 154 -14.30 -15.74 -2.75
C GLU A 154 -13.79 -14.29 -2.72
N GLU A 155 -14.48 -13.41 -1.99
CA GLU A 155 -14.07 -12.00 -1.84
C GLU A 155 -13.44 -11.65 -0.48
N ASN A 156 -13.58 -12.52 0.54
CA ASN A 156 -13.35 -12.14 1.94
C ASN A 156 -11.93 -11.64 2.20
N PHE A 157 -10.91 -12.35 1.70
CA PHE A 157 -9.51 -11.95 1.88
C PHE A 157 -9.18 -10.67 1.11
N PHE A 158 -9.70 -10.52 -0.10
CA PHE A 158 -9.53 -9.32 -0.90
C PHE A 158 -10.11 -8.09 -0.19
N LEU A 159 -11.38 -8.18 0.23
CA LEU A 159 -12.07 -7.14 0.97
C LEU A 159 -11.35 -6.78 2.27
N ARG A 160 -10.93 -7.79 3.04
CA ARG A 160 -10.20 -7.59 4.30
C ARG A 160 -8.86 -6.90 4.07
N THR A 161 -8.10 -7.30 3.06
CA THR A 161 -6.82 -6.67 2.72
C THR A 161 -7.04 -5.20 2.33
N LEU A 162 -7.94 -4.91 1.39
CA LEU A 162 -8.23 -3.54 0.96
C LEU A 162 -8.75 -2.64 2.08
N ARG A 163 -9.46 -3.20 3.06
CA ARG A 163 -10.03 -2.42 4.16
C ARG A 163 -9.07 -2.18 5.32
N LEU A 164 -8.24 -3.18 5.66
CA LEU A 164 -7.48 -3.19 6.90
C LEU A 164 -5.96 -3.08 6.73
N LYS A 165 -5.40 -3.52 5.60
CA LYS A 165 -3.95 -3.47 5.36
C LYS A 165 -3.50 -2.21 4.64
N LEU A 166 -4.39 -1.57 3.89
CA LEU A 166 -4.09 -0.32 3.17
C LEU A 166 -4.43 0.89 4.03
N ASN A 167 -3.41 1.72 4.22
CA ASN A 167 -3.53 3.01 4.89
C ASN A 167 -4.14 4.03 3.93
N ASP A 168 -4.71 5.09 4.51
CA ASP A 168 -5.15 6.24 3.71
C ASP A 168 -3.93 6.87 3.02
N GLY A 169 -4.04 7.10 1.72
CA GLY A 169 -2.93 7.56 0.89
C GLY A 169 -2.10 6.45 0.23
N ASP A 170 -2.25 5.17 0.60
CA ASP A 170 -1.61 4.08 -0.15
C ASP A 170 -2.17 4.00 -1.57
N ILE A 171 -1.29 3.77 -2.54
CA ILE A 171 -1.65 3.55 -3.94
C ILE A 171 -1.93 2.05 -4.12
N LEU A 172 -3.10 1.75 -4.65
CA LEU A 172 -3.51 0.42 -5.09
C LEU A 172 -3.34 0.32 -6.60
N ILE A 173 -2.48 -0.59 -7.05
CA ILE A 173 -2.39 -1.00 -8.46
C ILE A 173 -3.00 -2.39 -8.57
N LEU A 174 -3.97 -2.58 -9.45
CA LEU A 174 -4.72 -3.81 -9.62
C LEU A 174 -4.75 -4.20 -11.10
N ALA A 175 -4.52 -5.48 -11.38
CA ALA A 175 -4.71 -6.10 -12.69
C ALA A 175 -5.51 -7.40 -12.56
N SER A 176 -6.55 -7.56 -13.39
CA SER A 176 -7.34 -8.79 -13.45
C SER A 176 -6.60 -9.90 -14.19
N PHE A 177 -6.96 -11.15 -13.91
CA PHE A 177 -6.54 -12.31 -14.70
C PHE A 177 -7.63 -13.39 -14.73
N ASP A 178 -7.95 -13.90 -15.93
CA ASP A 178 -9.05 -14.83 -16.26
C ASP A 178 -10.43 -14.29 -15.82
N GLU A 179 -10.74 -14.33 -14.53
CA GLU A 179 -12.02 -13.88 -13.97
C GLU A 179 -11.78 -13.19 -12.64
N MET A 180 -12.30 -11.96 -12.48
CA MET A 180 -12.09 -11.14 -11.29
C MET A 180 -13.36 -10.84 -10.49
N VAL A 181 -14.54 -10.78 -11.11
CA VAL A 181 -15.72 -10.14 -10.52
C VAL A 181 -16.79 -11.12 -10.04
N TYR A 182 -16.69 -12.42 -10.35
CA TYR A 182 -17.76 -13.38 -10.10
C TYR A 182 -18.14 -13.52 -8.62
N ALA A 183 -17.16 -13.59 -7.71
CA ALA A 183 -17.44 -13.68 -6.28
C ALA A 183 -17.51 -12.32 -5.57
N LEU A 184 -17.14 -11.22 -6.25
CA LEU A 184 -17.20 -9.89 -5.65
C LEU A 184 -18.66 -9.47 -5.39
N ARG A 185 -18.89 -8.87 -4.22
CA ARG A 185 -20.18 -8.31 -3.82
C ARG A 185 -20.09 -6.79 -3.68
N GLU A 186 -21.24 -6.17 -3.41
CA GLU A 186 -21.38 -4.72 -3.28
C GLU A 186 -20.38 -4.08 -2.30
N ALA A 187 -19.99 -4.78 -1.24
CA ALA A 187 -18.98 -4.28 -0.30
C ALA A 187 -17.61 -4.08 -0.96
N SER A 188 -17.13 -5.08 -1.71
CA SER A 188 -15.86 -5.01 -2.44
C SER A 188 -15.91 -4.00 -3.59
N LEU A 189 -17.01 -4.00 -4.35
CA LEU A 189 -17.20 -3.07 -5.47
C LEU A 189 -17.27 -1.62 -4.99
N SER A 190 -18.04 -1.34 -3.93
CA SER A 190 -18.13 -0.01 -3.34
C SER A 190 -16.82 0.43 -2.68
N LEU A 191 -16.05 -0.52 -2.14
CA LEU A 191 -14.71 -0.21 -1.65
C LEU A 191 -13.82 0.25 -2.80
N LEU A 192 -13.79 -0.46 -3.94
CA LEU A 192 -13.03 -0.04 -5.12
C LEU A 192 -13.51 1.31 -5.70
N GLU A 193 -14.81 1.64 -5.61
CA GLU A 193 -15.29 3.00 -5.91
C GLU A 193 -14.67 4.06 -4.96
N ASN A 194 -14.49 3.75 -3.68
CA ASN A 194 -13.80 4.61 -2.71
C ASN A 194 -12.28 4.69 -2.92
N TYR A 195 -11.71 3.80 -3.74
CA TYR A 195 -10.36 3.93 -4.27
C TYR A 195 -10.32 4.79 -5.55
N GLY A 196 -11.46 5.33 -5.97
CA GLY A 196 -11.61 6.26 -7.08
C GLY A 196 -12.13 5.64 -8.38
N SER A 197 -12.46 4.35 -8.41
CA SER A 197 -13.01 3.71 -9.61
C SER A 197 -14.39 4.29 -9.97
N GLN A 198 -14.61 4.57 -11.25
CA GLN A 198 -15.91 4.94 -11.79
C GLN A 198 -16.61 3.74 -12.44
N VAL A 199 -15.85 2.80 -13.01
CA VAL A 199 -16.38 1.72 -13.85
C VAL A 199 -16.43 0.35 -13.19
N ILE A 200 -15.88 0.14 -11.98
CA ILE A 200 -15.79 -1.19 -11.35
C ILE A 200 -17.14 -1.92 -11.28
N LYS A 201 -18.24 -1.22 -10.94
CA LYS A 201 -19.60 -1.80 -10.91
C LYS A 201 -20.17 -2.17 -12.28
N LYS A 202 -19.49 -1.82 -13.37
CA LYS A 202 -19.87 -2.14 -14.74
C LYS A 202 -18.98 -3.22 -15.36
N VAL A 203 -17.90 -3.61 -14.69
CA VAL A 203 -17.01 -4.69 -15.12
C VAL A 203 -17.80 -6.00 -15.06
N LYS A 204 -17.83 -6.73 -16.19
CA LYS A 204 -18.58 -7.97 -16.34
C LYS A 204 -17.66 -9.19 -16.18
N TYR A 205 -18.29 -10.36 -16.12
CA TYR A 205 -17.61 -11.63 -16.06
C TYR A 205 -16.55 -11.77 -17.17
N ARG A 206 -15.29 -12.01 -16.77
CA ARG A 206 -14.10 -12.11 -17.63
C ARG A 206 -13.70 -10.85 -18.42
N ASP A 207 -14.27 -9.69 -18.10
CA ASP A 207 -13.73 -8.43 -18.62
C ASP A 207 -12.29 -8.26 -18.12
N SER A 208 -11.44 -7.75 -19.01
CA SER A 208 -10.09 -7.33 -18.64
C SER A 208 -10.19 -6.00 -17.91
N PHE A 209 -9.59 -5.90 -16.72
CA PHE A 209 -9.67 -4.71 -15.89
C PHE A 209 -8.31 -4.40 -15.26
N VAL A 210 -7.93 -3.12 -15.34
CA VAL A 210 -6.78 -2.58 -14.63
C VAL A 210 -7.17 -1.28 -13.94
N MET A 211 -6.56 -1.03 -12.78
CA MET A 211 -6.83 0.15 -11.97
C MET A 211 -5.58 0.60 -11.22
N ILE A 212 -5.36 1.91 -11.17
CA ILE A 212 -4.49 2.58 -10.21
C ILE A 212 -5.36 3.58 -9.44
N GLY A 213 -5.57 3.30 -8.17
CA GLY A 213 -6.39 4.10 -7.27
C GLY A 213 -5.69 4.38 -5.95
N GLN A 214 -6.37 5.13 -5.09
CA GLN A 214 -5.89 5.47 -3.76
C GLN A 214 -7.10 5.59 -2.84
N LYS A 215 -6.99 5.09 -1.61
CA LYS A 215 -8.11 5.16 -0.66
C LYS A 215 -8.49 6.61 -0.38
N GLY A 216 -9.77 6.94 -0.52
CA GLY A 216 -10.30 8.30 -0.34
C GLY A 216 -10.25 9.16 -1.62
N LEU A 217 -9.75 8.61 -2.72
CA LEU A 217 -9.79 9.29 -4.02
C LEU A 217 -11.24 9.39 -4.50
N ALA A 218 -11.65 10.57 -4.98
CA ALA A 218 -13.00 10.77 -5.49
C ALA A 218 -13.28 9.84 -6.68
N ARG A 219 -14.53 9.37 -6.79
CA ARG A 219 -15.00 8.55 -7.92
C ARG A 219 -14.62 9.16 -9.28
N GLY A 220 -14.09 8.34 -10.19
CA GLY A 220 -13.66 8.76 -11.53
C GLY A 220 -12.33 9.49 -11.58
N LYS A 221 -11.54 9.39 -10.51
CA LYS A 221 -10.17 9.91 -10.45
C LYS A 221 -9.12 8.81 -10.49
N ALA A 222 -9.49 7.54 -10.30
CA ALA A 222 -8.59 6.44 -10.57
C ALA A 222 -8.21 6.42 -12.06
N ILE A 223 -7.00 5.97 -12.34
CA ILE A 223 -6.62 5.57 -13.70
C ILE A 223 -7.16 4.15 -13.85
N GLU A 224 -8.05 3.94 -14.80
CA GLU A 224 -8.67 2.62 -14.99
C GLU A 224 -8.96 2.36 -16.46
N MET A 225 -8.95 1.09 -16.83
CA MET A 225 -9.33 0.62 -18.15
C MET A 225 -10.06 -0.70 -18.01
N VAL A 226 -11.11 -0.85 -18.82
CA VAL A 226 -11.88 -2.09 -18.98
C VAL A 226 -11.93 -2.44 -20.47
N SER A 227 -11.81 -3.71 -20.81
CA SER A 227 -11.91 -4.23 -22.18
C SER A 227 -12.62 -5.57 -22.24
#